data_AF-A0A2A4P210-F1
#
_entry.id   AF-A0A2A4P210-F1
#
_cell.length_a   1.000
_cell.length_b   1.000
_cell.length_c   1.000
_cell.angle_alpha   90.00
_cell.angle_beta   90.00
_cell.angle_gamma   90.00
#
_symmetry.space_group_name_H-M   'P 1'
#
loop_
_entity.id
_entity.type
_entity.pdbx_description
1 polymer ?
#
loop_
_entity_poly.entity_id
_entity_poly.type
_entity_poly.pdbx_seq_one_letter_code
_entity_poly.pdbx_strand_id
1 'polypeptide(L)'
;MITFYDIDAPDTRKEVIDFSAKIIDNQVVIETITTDSIHIPLDIFNGKTSYQFLQKEIVDKLKFTYTSNQIFMSQSCGYRTQFKQLAAETSTHWIQKISIEETTINDQKTEHVKIYH
;
A
#
# COMPACT_ATOMS: atom_id res chain seq x y z
N MET A 1 3.42 6.35 0.09
CA MET A 1 3.44 5.62 -1.19
C MET A 1 3.91 4.19 -1.00
N ILE A 2 3.47 3.27 -1.87
CA ILE A 2 4.06 1.93 -2.06
C ILE A 2 4.95 1.96 -3.31
N THR A 3 6.12 1.34 -3.25
CA THR A 3 7.05 1.28 -4.39
C THR A 3 7.51 -0.15 -4.64
N PHE A 4 7.64 -0.51 -5.92
CA PHE A 4 8.01 -1.84 -6.41
C PHE A 4 9.50 -1.90 -6.75
N TYR A 5 10.17 -2.95 -6.28
CA TYR A 5 11.61 -3.17 -6.40
C TYR A 5 11.91 -4.55 -6.96
N ASP A 6 13.08 -4.68 -7.57
CA ASP A 6 13.61 -5.97 -8.01
C ASP A 6 14.06 -6.80 -6.79
N ILE A 7 13.60 -8.05 -6.70
CA ILE A 7 14.05 -8.98 -5.66
C ILE A 7 15.55 -9.27 -5.73
N ASP A 8 16.10 -9.36 -6.94
CA ASP A 8 17.48 -9.76 -7.21
C ASP A 8 18.43 -8.54 -7.12
N ALA A 9 17.86 -7.32 -7.18
CA ALA A 9 18.56 -6.05 -7.03
C ALA A 9 17.72 -5.10 -6.14
N PRO A 10 17.77 -5.24 -4.79
CA PRO A 10 16.80 -4.62 -3.87
C PRO A 10 16.84 -3.09 -3.78
N ASP A 11 17.85 -2.45 -4.37
CA ASP A 11 17.96 -0.98 -4.48
C ASP A 11 17.46 -0.45 -5.84
N THR A 12 17.07 -1.34 -6.75
CA THR A 12 16.59 -1.01 -8.10
C THR A 12 15.08 -1.09 -8.15
N ARG A 13 14.43 0.01 -8.53
CA ARG A 13 12.99 0.02 -8.79
C ARG A 13 12.66 -0.80 -10.04
N LYS A 14 11.57 -1.55 -9.98
CA LYS A 14 11.12 -2.44 -11.06
C LYS A 14 9.62 -2.30 -11.24
N GLU A 15 9.21 -1.85 -12.41
CA GLU A 15 7.81 -1.69 -12.76
C GLU A 15 7.07 -3.03 -12.73
N VAL A 16 5.82 -2.98 -12.28
CA VAL A 16 4.88 -4.08 -12.42
C VAL A 16 4.05 -3.82 -13.67
N ILE A 17 4.24 -4.64 -14.69
CA ILE A 17 3.49 -4.57 -15.96
C ILE A 17 2.10 -5.19 -15.76
N ASP A 18 1.07 -4.58 -16.37
CA ASP A 18 -0.32 -5.01 -16.28
C ASP A 18 -0.80 -5.12 -14.81
N PHE A 19 -0.41 -4.14 -13.99
CA PHE A 19 -0.74 -4.07 -12.59
C PHE A 19 -2.13 -3.47 -12.37
N SER A 20 -2.95 -4.13 -11.54
CA SER A 20 -4.18 -3.53 -11.01
C SER A 20 -4.31 -3.84 -9.52
N ALA A 21 -5.05 -3.01 -8.79
CA ALA A 21 -5.32 -3.22 -7.38
C ALA A 21 -6.80 -3.05 -7.07
N LYS A 22 -7.33 -3.90 -6.20
CA LYS A 22 -8.74 -3.86 -5.80
C LYS A 22 -8.89 -3.92 -4.28
N ILE A 23 -9.69 -3.04 -3.71
CA ILE A 23 -10.10 -3.13 -2.31
C ILE A 23 -11.12 -4.27 -2.18
N ILE A 24 -10.84 -5.24 -1.32
CA ILE A 24 -11.71 -6.41 -1.14
C ILE A 24 -13.10 -6.00 -0.62
N ASP A 25 -13.16 -5.04 0.30
CA ASP A 25 -14.39 -4.68 1.02
C ASP A 25 -15.24 -3.59 0.33
N ASN A 26 -14.66 -2.81 -0.60
CA ASN A 26 -15.31 -1.60 -1.15
C ASN A 26 -15.34 -1.52 -2.68
N GLN A 27 -14.95 -2.59 -3.39
CA GLN A 27 -14.93 -2.70 -4.85
C GLN A 27 -14.19 -1.57 -5.61
N VAL A 28 -13.45 -0.70 -4.93
CA VAL A 28 -12.60 0.30 -5.59
C VAL A 28 -11.51 -0.43 -6.34
N VAL A 29 -11.47 -0.22 -7.66
CA VAL A 29 -10.48 -0.80 -8.56
C VAL A 29 -9.60 0.32 -9.09
N ILE A 30 -8.30 0.11 -9.00
CA ILE A 30 -7.29 0.89 -9.71
C ILE A 30 -7.15 0.23 -11.07
N GLU A 31 -7.31 1.03 -12.13
CA GLU A 31 -7.19 0.58 -13.52
C GLU A 31 -5.84 -0.07 -13.79
N THR A 32 -5.80 -0.95 -14.80
CA THR A 32 -4.59 -1.64 -15.22
C THR A 32 -3.56 -0.63 -15.73
N ILE A 33 -2.41 -0.59 -15.08
CA ILE A 33 -1.30 0.33 -15.39
C ILE A 33 0.03 -0.42 -15.38
N THR A 34 1.05 0.16 -16.01
CA THR A 34 2.44 -0.21 -15.74
C THR A 34 3.04 0.88 -14.87
N THR A 35 3.53 0.51 -13.68
CA THR A 35 4.05 1.47 -12.70
C THR A 35 5.08 0.85 -11.77
N ASP A 36 6.01 1.66 -11.28
CA ASP A 36 6.94 1.30 -10.20
C ASP A 36 6.41 1.71 -8.81
N SER A 37 5.26 2.38 -8.75
CA SER A 37 4.74 2.92 -7.49
C SER A 37 3.25 3.21 -7.52
N ILE A 38 2.62 3.19 -6.35
CA ILE A 38 1.21 3.48 -6.21
C ILE A 38 0.83 4.10 -4.86
N HIS A 39 -0.20 4.94 -4.89
CA HIS A 39 -0.91 5.38 -3.69
C HIS A 39 -2.19 4.57 -3.55
N ILE A 40 -2.34 3.93 -2.38
CA ILE A 40 -3.56 3.22 -2.02
C ILE A 40 -4.17 3.88 -0.77
N PRO A 41 -5.50 4.06 -0.71
CA PRO A 41 -6.14 4.55 0.49
C PRO A 41 -6.09 3.50 1.61
N LEU A 42 -6.05 3.94 2.85
CA LEU A 42 -6.28 3.08 4.02
C LEU A 42 -7.62 3.45 4.64
N ASP A 43 -8.34 2.45 5.12
CA ASP A 43 -9.56 2.63 5.88
C ASP A 43 -9.25 3.36 7.19
N ILE A 44 -9.87 4.52 7.39
CA ILE A 44 -9.64 5.37 8.56
C ILE A 44 -10.42 4.90 9.80
N PHE A 45 -11.44 4.06 9.62
CA PHE A 45 -12.33 3.58 10.68
C PHE A 45 -11.97 2.17 11.13
N ASN A 46 -11.49 1.35 10.20
CA ASN A 46 -11.05 0.00 10.48
C ASN A 46 -9.52 -0.05 10.57
N GLY A 47 -8.97 -0.64 11.63
CA GLY A 47 -7.51 -0.81 11.82
C GLY A 47 -6.84 -1.79 10.86
N LYS A 48 -7.47 -2.03 9.70
CA LYS A 48 -7.00 -2.90 8.63
C LYS A 48 -7.58 -2.46 7.28
N THR A 49 -6.82 -2.67 6.22
CA THR A 49 -7.33 -2.62 4.83
C THR A 49 -6.81 -3.82 4.06
N SER A 50 -7.68 -4.50 3.31
CA SER A 50 -7.29 -5.64 2.48
C SER A 50 -7.44 -5.35 0.99
N TYR A 51 -6.40 -5.70 0.23
CA TYR A 51 -6.29 -5.50 -1.20
C TYR A 51 -6.06 -6.81 -1.93
N GLN A 52 -6.47 -6.87 -3.19
CA GLN A 52 -5.96 -7.79 -4.19
C GLN A 52 -5.05 -7.00 -5.12
N PHE A 53 -3.79 -7.43 -5.24
CA PHE A 53 -2.80 -6.91 -6.17
C PHE A 53 -2.64 -7.91 -7.30
N LEU A 54 -2.97 -7.48 -8.51
CA LEU A 54 -2.99 -8.34 -9.69
C LEU A 54 -1.87 -7.92 -10.62
N GLN A 55 -1.10 -8.89 -11.09
CA GLN A 55 -0.16 -8.75 -12.20
C GLN A 55 -0.62 -9.71 -13.28
N LYS A 56 -1.19 -9.18 -14.37
CA LYS A 56 -1.89 -9.99 -15.39
C LYS A 56 -2.99 -10.85 -14.74
N GLU A 57 -2.81 -12.16 -14.70
CA GLU A 57 -3.77 -13.12 -14.14
C GLU A 57 -3.37 -13.62 -12.74
N ILE A 58 -2.18 -13.24 -12.24
CA ILE A 58 -1.68 -13.67 -10.93
C ILE A 58 -2.14 -12.68 -9.87
N VAL A 59 -2.74 -13.20 -8.79
CA VAL A 59 -3.35 -12.38 -7.73
C VAL A 59 -2.67 -12.64 -6.40
N ASP A 60 -2.23 -11.57 -5.75
CA ASP A 60 -1.82 -11.59 -4.35
C ASP A 60 -2.79 -10.82 -3.46
N LYS A 61 -3.10 -11.37 -2.29
CA LYS A 61 -3.94 -10.74 -1.28
C LYS A 61 -3.05 -10.06 -0.26
N LEU A 62 -3.08 -8.73 -0.21
CA LEU A 62 -2.37 -7.93 0.76
C LEU A 62 -3.30 -7.51 1.87
N LYS A 63 -2.80 -7.52 3.10
CA LYS A 63 -3.51 -7.03 4.27
C LYS A 63 -2.59 -6.09 5.03
N PHE A 64 -3.00 -4.83 5.10
CA PHE A 64 -2.36 -3.84 5.95
C PHE A 64 -3.09 -3.77 7.29
N THR A 65 -2.34 -3.68 8.38
CA THR A 65 -2.87 -3.45 9.73
C THR A 65 -2.16 -2.26 10.37
N TYR A 66 -2.89 -1.47 11.16
CA TYR A 66 -2.40 -0.22 11.72
C TYR A 66 -3.35 0.29 12.82
N THR A 67 -2.89 1.28 13.58
CA THR A 67 -3.73 2.09 14.48
C THR A 67 -3.98 3.47 13.87
N SER A 68 -5.24 3.91 13.83
CA SER A 68 -5.65 5.21 13.27
C SER A 68 -5.88 6.22 14.37
N ASN A 69 -5.31 7.43 14.24
CA ASN A 69 -5.50 8.54 15.17
C ASN A 69 -5.88 9.81 14.40
N GLN A 70 -6.95 10.49 14.81
CA GLN A 70 -7.30 11.79 14.23
C GLN A 70 -6.56 12.91 14.96
N ILE A 71 -5.80 13.70 14.20
CA ILE A 71 -5.06 14.86 14.68
C ILE A 71 -5.79 16.11 14.20
N PHE A 72 -6.23 16.95 15.14
CA PHE A 72 -6.81 18.25 14.80
C PHE A 72 -5.74 19.16 14.21
N MET A 73 -6.02 19.74 13.04
CA MET A 73 -5.12 20.65 12.35
C MET A 73 -5.52 22.10 12.62
N SER A 74 -6.75 22.47 12.27
CA SER A 74 -7.32 23.80 12.48
C SER A 74 -8.84 23.77 12.26
N GLN A 75 -9.53 24.86 12.59
CA GLN A 75 -10.97 24.97 12.30
C GLN A 75 -11.27 24.92 10.79
N SER A 76 -10.39 25.47 9.94
CA SER A 76 -10.58 25.50 8.49
C SER A 76 -10.15 24.20 7.79
N CYS A 77 -9.18 23.48 8.35
CA CYS A 77 -8.63 22.25 7.75
C CYS A 77 -9.16 20.97 8.40
N GLY A 78 -9.86 21.06 9.53
CA GLY A 78 -10.43 19.92 10.24
C GLY A 78 -9.35 18.99 10.83
N TYR A 79 -9.51 17.69 10.61
CA TYR A 79 -8.66 16.64 11.16
C TYR A 79 -7.91 15.90 10.06
N ARG A 80 -6.66 15.52 10.35
CA ARG A 80 -5.87 14.57 9.57
C ARG A 80 -5.85 13.22 10.29
N THR A 81 -6.06 12.13 9.57
CA THR A 81 -5.77 10.79 10.11
C THR A 81 -4.28 10.49 10.01
N GLN A 82 -3.67 10.16 11.13
CA GLN A 82 -2.33 9.58 11.24
C GLN A 82 -2.47 8.07 11.47
N PHE A 83 -1.77 7.27 10.66
CA PHE A 83 -1.69 5.82 10.88
C PHE A 83 -0.37 5.48 11.57
N LYS A 84 -0.39 4.57 12.53
CA LYS A 84 0.80 4.10 13.25
C LYS A 84 0.87 2.57 13.26
N GLN A 85 2.07 2.06 13.54
CA GLN A 85 2.34 0.63 13.66
C GLN A 85 1.91 -0.13 12.39
N LEU A 86 2.17 0.47 11.23
CA LEU A 86 1.87 -0.15 9.95
C LEU A 86 2.60 -1.50 9.86
N ALA A 87 1.84 -2.53 9.54
CA ALA A 87 2.34 -3.84 9.17
C ALA A 87 1.60 -4.32 7.92
N ALA A 88 2.24 -5.22 7.17
CA ALA A 88 1.70 -5.79 5.95
C ALA A 88 1.94 -7.30 5.90
N GLU A 89 0.93 -8.02 5.47
CA GLU A 89 0.95 -9.45 5.18
C GLU A 89 0.51 -9.65 3.73
N THR A 90 1.05 -10.64 3.04
CA THR A 90 0.67 -10.98 1.65
C THR A 90 0.57 -12.47 1.47
N SER A 91 -0.25 -12.91 0.51
CA SER A 91 -0.02 -14.22 -0.10
C SER A 91 1.28 -14.18 -0.92
N THR A 92 1.89 -15.34 -1.11
CA THR A 92 3.16 -15.49 -1.83
C THR A 92 2.91 -16.10 -3.20
N HIS A 93 2.59 -15.27 -4.20
CA HIS A 93 2.62 -15.63 -5.62
C HIS A 93 3.67 -14.82 -6.36
N TRP A 94 3.31 -13.64 -6.89
CA TRP A 94 4.25 -12.77 -7.63
C TRP A 94 4.95 -11.79 -6.70
N ILE A 95 4.33 -11.43 -5.58
CA ILE A 95 4.99 -10.67 -4.52
C ILE A 95 5.81 -11.63 -3.66
N GLN A 96 7.11 -11.37 -3.59
CA GLN A 96 8.06 -12.25 -2.92
C GLN A 96 8.45 -11.73 -1.54
N LYS A 97 8.46 -10.40 -1.35
CA LYS A 97 8.79 -9.78 -0.06
C LYS A 97 8.13 -8.41 0.08
N ILE A 98 7.80 -8.05 1.32
CA ILE A 98 7.37 -6.70 1.70
C ILE A 98 8.32 -6.17 2.78
N SER A 99 8.74 -4.91 2.65
CA SER A 99 9.46 -4.16 3.68
C SER A 99 8.67 -2.92 4.07
N ILE A 100 8.57 -2.64 5.38
CA ILE A 100 7.96 -1.42 5.90
C ILE A 100 9.09 -0.46 6.25
N GLU A 101 9.23 0.60 5.47
CA GLU A 101 10.28 1.62 5.68
C GLU A 101 9.86 2.63 6.74
N GLU A 102 8.56 2.94 6.81
CA GLU A 102 8.01 3.89 7.78
C GLU A 102 6.71 3.36 8.38
N THR A 103 6.72 3.11 9.69
CA THR A 103 5.56 2.55 10.40
C THR A 103 4.52 3.61 10.76
N THR A 104 4.80 4.89 10.51
CA THR A 104 3.91 6.02 10.80
C THR A 104 3.62 6.79 9.52
N ILE A 105 2.37 6.79 9.09
CA ILE A 105 1.94 7.52 7.89
C ILE A 105 1.32 8.84 8.33
N ASN A 106 2.01 9.93 7.98
CA ASN A 106 1.59 11.32 8.26
C ASN A 106 1.28 12.10 6.99
N ASP A 107 1.86 11.70 5.87
CA ASP A 107 1.63 12.30 4.58
C ASP A 107 1.59 11.19 3.52
N GLN A 108 1.35 11.56 2.27
CA GLN A 108 1.28 10.60 1.18
C GLN A 108 2.58 10.53 0.37
N LYS A 109 3.52 11.46 0.59
CA LYS A 109 4.69 11.73 -0.26
C LYS A 109 5.88 10.81 0.07
N THR A 110 6.02 10.36 1.31
CA THR A 110 7.08 9.42 1.68
C THR A 110 6.81 8.01 1.17
N GLU A 111 7.89 7.27 0.89
CA GLU A 111 7.85 5.83 0.63
C GLU A 111 7.67 5.11 1.98
N HIS A 112 6.53 4.44 2.16
CA HIS A 112 6.23 3.76 3.43
C HIS A 112 6.45 2.26 3.33
N VAL A 113 6.28 1.70 2.12
CA VAL A 113 6.30 0.25 1.87
C VAL A 113 7.05 -0.02 0.59
N LYS A 114 7.99 -0.96 0.65
CA LYS A 114 8.63 -1.58 -0.52
C LYS A 114 8.05 -2.95 -0.76
N ILE A 115 7.74 -3.26 -2.01
CA ILE A 115 7.29 -4.58 -2.46
C ILE A 115 8.31 -5.11 -3.46
N TYR A 116 8.82 -6.32 -3.24
CA TYR A 116 9.81 -6.95 -4.10
C TYR A 116 9.18 -8.07 -4.93
N HIS A 117 9.52 -8.11 -6.22
CA HIS A 117 9.05 -9.08 -7.22
C HIS A 117 10.10 -9.37 -8.30
#